data_AF-A0A352YTF6-F1
#
_entry.id   AF-A0A352YTF6-F1
#
_cell.length_a   1.000
_cell.length_b   1.000
_cell.length_c   1.000
_cell.angle_alpha   90.00
_cell.angle_beta   90.00
_cell.angle_gamma   90.00
#
_symmetry.space_group_name_H-M   'P 1'
#
loop_
_entity.id
_entity.type
_entity.pdbx_description
1 polymer ?
#
loop_
_entity_poly.entity_id
_entity_poly.type
_entity_poly.pdbx_seq_one_letter_code
_entity_poly.pdbx_strand_id
1 'polypeptide(L)'
;MHKHSGEMERLKQISEKRSNQVKTGFKRFLMDEIHWDDRMIGISGARGSGKTTMMLQQMKSRLHDGAEALYASLDDIYFAGNPVV
;
A
#
# COMPACT_ATOMS: atom_id res chain seq x y z
N MET A 1 2.85 -8.18 28.00
CA MET A 1 2.02 -7.33 27.12
C MET A 1 2.82 -6.39 26.19
N HIS A 2 4.10 -6.64 25.88
CA HIS A 2 4.94 -5.70 25.09
C HIS A 2 5.36 -6.19 23.68
N LYS A 3 4.84 -7.33 23.19
CA LYS A 3 5.42 -8.01 22.02
C LYS A 3 4.94 -7.47 20.66
N HIS A 4 3.79 -6.81 20.60
CA HIS A 4 3.15 -6.42 19.32
C HIS A 4 3.56 -5.05 18.77
N SER A 5 4.18 -4.16 19.57
CA SER A 5 4.52 -2.81 19.09
C SER A 5 5.64 -2.84 18.04
N GLY A 6 6.63 -3.73 18.19
CA GLY A 6 7.76 -3.83 17.27
C GLY A 6 7.38 -4.36 15.88
N GLU A 7 6.41 -5.28 15.79
CA GLU A 7 6.01 -5.88 14.52
C GLU A 7 5.20 -4.88 13.66
N MET A 8 4.30 -4.13 14.29
CA MET A 8 3.54 -3.08 13.61
C MET A 8 4.45 -1.93 13.14
N GLU A 9 5.42 -1.56 13.97
CA GLU A 9 6.41 -0.54 13.60
C GLU A 9 7.24 -0.98 12.40
N ARG A 10 7.64 -2.25 12.34
CA ARG A 10 8.29 -2.83 11.16
C ARG A 10 7.42 -2.72 9.91
N LEU A 11 6.11 -2.97 9.99
CA LEU A 11 5.21 -2.82 8.84
C LEU A 11 5.15 -1.38 8.33
N LYS A 12 5.08 -0.40 9.25
CA LYS A 12 5.12 1.03 8.89
C LYS A 12 6.41 1.40 8.16
N GLN A 13 7.56 0.96 8.67
CA GLN A 13 8.87 1.20 8.03
C GLN A 13 8.95 0.58 6.62
N ILE A 14 8.40 -0.63 6.44
CA ILE A 14 8.31 -1.28 5.13
C ILE A 14 7.43 -0.44 4.18
N SER A 15 6.26 -0.02 4.66
CA SER A 15 5.31 0.82 3.91
C SER A 15 5.95 2.13 3.44
N GLU A 16 6.59 2.87 4.34
CA GLU A 16 7.29 4.12 4.05
C GLU A 16 8.41 3.92 3.04
N LYS A 17 9.25 2.90 3.23
CA LYS A 17 10.32 2.56 2.29
C LYS A 17 9.78 2.28 0.89
N ARG A 18 8.68 1.54 0.78
CA ARG A 18 8.04 1.22 -0.52
C ARG A 18 7.45 2.46 -1.17
N SER A 19 6.76 3.29 -0.41
CA SER A 19 6.21 4.57 -0.89
C SER A 19 7.32 5.50 -1.40
N ASN A 20 8.42 5.62 -0.65
CA ASN A 20 9.53 6.49 -1.03
C ASN A 20 10.23 6.01 -2.32
N GLN A 21 10.29 4.71 -2.55
CA GLN A 21 10.92 4.11 -3.74
C GLN A 21 10.06 4.16 -5.00
N VAL A 22 8.75 4.43 -4.88
CA VAL A 22 7.88 4.48 -6.06
C VAL A 22 8.16 5.73 -6.88
N LYS A 23 8.42 5.54 -8.17
CA LYS A 23 8.58 6.64 -9.13
C LYS A 23 7.21 7.26 -9.41
N THR A 24 7.11 8.58 -9.37
CA THR A 24 5.89 9.34 -9.68
C THR A 24 5.98 10.12 -11.00
N GLY A 25 7.14 10.13 -11.65
CA GLY A 25 7.34 10.81 -12.95
C GLY A 25 6.62 10.17 -14.15
N PHE A 26 5.95 9.03 -13.93
CA PHE A 26 5.01 8.43 -14.87
C PHE A 26 3.80 7.95 -14.08
N LYS A 27 2.60 8.27 -14.56
CA LYS A 27 1.33 7.84 -13.97
C LYS A 27 0.75 6.68 -14.77
N ARG A 28 0.32 5.61 -14.09
CA ARG A 28 -0.33 4.46 -14.75
C ARG A 28 -1.64 4.92 -15.40
N PHE A 29 -1.95 4.42 -16.59
CA PHE A 29 -3.12 4.86 -17.37
C PHE A 29 -4.46 4.70 -16.61
N LEU A 30 -4.61 3.65 -15.79
CA LEU A 30 -5.82 3.45 -14.98
C LEU A 30 -5.95 4.38 -13.77
N MET A 31 -4.92 5.17 -13.44
CA MET A 31 -5.00 6.02 -12.25
C MET A 31 -6.12 7.04 -12.31
N ASP A 32 -6.44 7.56 -13.50
CA ASP A 32 -7.50 8.55 -13.69
C ASP A 32 -8.88 7.91 -13.93
N GLU A 33 -8.92 6.60 -14.19
CA GLU A 33 -10.15 5.86 -14.48
C GLU A 33 -10.76 5.21 -13.23
N ILE A 34 -9.97 5.05 -12.16
CA ILE A 34 -10.41 4.40 -10.93
C ILE A 34 -11.10 5.43 -10.02
N HIS A 35 -12.31 5.10 -9.56
CA HIS A 35 -13.00 5.84 -8.51
C HIS A 35 -12.35 5.57 -7.14
N TRP A 36 -11.28 6.31 -6.82
CA TRP A 36 -10.48 6.09 -5.62
C TRP A 36 -11.18 6.35 -4.28
N ASP A 37 -12.39 6.89 -4.31
CA ASP A 37 -13.21 7.13 -3.12
C ASP A 37 -14.10 5.94 -2.75
N ASP A 38 -14.09 4.88 -3.57
CA ASP A 38 -14.73 3.61 -3.23
C ASP A 38 -14.05 2.98 -2.00
N ARG A 39 -14.87 2.47 -1.08
CA ARG A 39 -14.41 1.88 0.20
C ARG A 39 -13.48 0.67 0.02
N MET A 40 -13.60 -0.03 -1.10
CA MET A 40 -12.80 -1.21 -1.42
C MET A 40 -12.60 -1.30 -2.92
N ILE A 41 -11.33 -1.38 -3.33
CA ILE A 41 -10.95 -1.46 -4.74
C ILE A 41 -10.05 -2.69 -4.90
N GLY A 42 -10.48 -3.63 -5.76
CA GLY A 42 -9.69 -4.77 -6.16
C GLY A 42 -8.97 -4.50 -7.50
N ILE A 43 -7.65 -4.64 -7.53
CA ILE A 43 -6.85 -4.48 -8.76
C ILE A 43 -6.30 -5.85 -9.18
N SER A 44 -6.77 -6.38 -10.30
CA SER A 44 -6.33 -7.67 -10.87
C SER A 44 -5.56 -7.48 -12.18
N GLY A 45 -4.89 -8.54 -12.65
CA GLY A 45 -4.16 -8.53 -13.93
C GLY A 45 -2.82 -9.26 -13.89
N ALA A 46 -2.16 -9.37 -15.05
CA ALA A 46 -0.94 -10.16 -15.24
C ALA A 46 0.23 -9.78 -14.29
N ARG A 47 1.13 -10.72 -14.01
CA ARG A 47 2.37 -10.44 -13.26
C ARG A 47 3.20 -9.39 -14.01
N GLY A 48 3.76 -8.43 -13.29
CA GLY A 48 4.58 -7.37 -13.88
C GLY A 48 3.80 -6.21 -14.52
N SER A 49 2.46 -6.24 -14.55
CA SER A 49 1.64 -5.16 -15.13
C SER A 49 1.69 -3.83 -14.37
N GLY A 50 2.29 -3.81 -13.16
CA GLY A 50 2.46 -2.58 -12.38
C GLY A 50 1.40 -2.30 -11.31
N LYS A 51 0.61 -3.31 -10.91
CA LYS A 51 -0.42 -3.19 -9.86
C LYS A 51 0.10 -2.57 -8.57
N THR A 52 1.17 -3.13 -8.00
CA THR A 52 1.80 -2.59 -6.78
C THR A 52 2.33 -1.18 -6.98
N THR A 53 2.89 -0.87 -8.16
CA THR A 53 3.32 0.51 -8.48
C THR A 53 2.13 1.46 -8.44
N MET A 54 0.98 1.09 -9.02
CA MET A 54 -0.23 1.90 -9.04
C MET A 54 -0.76 2.16 -7.63
N MET A 55 -0.85 1.11 -6.79
CA MET A 55 -1.26 1.25 -5.38
C MET A 55 -0.34 2.19 -4.60
N LEU A 56 0.98 2.03 -4.75
CA LEU A 56 1.96 2.88 -4.06
C LEU A 56 1.96 4.33 -4.57
N GLN A 57 1.73 4.54 -5.88
CA GLN A 57 1.58 5.88 -6.45
C GLN A 57 0.35 6.59 -5.89
N GLN A 58 -0.79 5.88 -5.81
CA GLN A 58 -2.01 6.44 -5.21
C GLN A 58 -1.82 6.76 -3.73
N MET A 59 -1.26 5.82 -2.98
CA MET A 59 -0.94 6.00 -1.56
C MET A 59 -0.07 7.25 -1.37
N LYS A 60 1.00 7.40 -2.16
CA LYS A 60 1.90 8.55 -2.10
C LYS A 60 1.18 9.87 -2.40
N SER A 61 0.28 9.89 -3.39
CA SER A 61 -0.56 11.05 -3.68
C SER A 61 -1.41 11.45 -2.47
N ARG A 62 -2.11 10.49 -1.86
CA ARG A 62 -2.99 10.76 -0.70
C ARG A 62 -2.21 11.18 0.55
N LEU A 63 -1.01 10.64 0.76
CA LEU A 63 -0.12 11.09 1.84
C LEU A 63 0.28 12.57 1.67
N HIS A 64 0.50 13.03 0.43
CA HIS A 64 0.77 14.45 0.17
C HIS A 64 -0.45 15.34 0.49
N ASP A 65 -1.66 14.80 0.36
CA ASP A 65 -2.91 15.47 0.73
C ASP A 65 -3.24 15.38 2.23
N GLY A 66 -2.32 14.82 3.04
CA GLY A 66 -2.46 14.70 4.50
C GLY A 66 -3.25 13.48 4.97
N ALA A 67 -3.55 12.52 4.09
CA ALA A 67 -4.16 11.26 4.51
C ALA A 67 -3.17 10.37 5.27
N GLU A 68 -3.69 9.47 6.10
CA GLU A 68 -2.93 8.37 6.68
C GLU A 68 -3.12 7.11 5.83
N ALA A 69 -2.04 6.39 5.55
CA ALA A 69 -2.09 5.18 4.74
C ALA A 69 -1.01 4.16 5.12
N LEU A 70 -1.34 2.88 4.96
CA LEU A 70 -0.43 1.75 5.18
C LEU A 70 -0.46 0.81 3.98
N TYR A 71 0.71 0.55 3.41
CA TYR A 71 0.93 -0.57 2.52
C TYR A 71 1.45 -1.77 3.30
N ALA A 72 0.73 -2.89 3.25
CA ALA A 72 1.15 -4.14 3.87
C ALA A 72 1.01 -5.30 2.89
N SER A 73 1.94 -6.26 2.96
CA SER A 73 1.81 -7.54 2.29
C SER A 73 1.12 -8.52 3.22
N LEU A 74 0.04 -9.16 2.79
CA LEU A 74 -0.65 -10.18 3.60
C LEU A 74 0.22 -11.44 3.83
N ASP A 75 1.25 -11.63 3.01
CA ASP A 75 2.27 -12.67 3.21
C ASP A 75 3.24 -12.37 4.37
N ASP A 76 3.17 -11.18 4.99
CA ASP A 76 4.05 -10.85 6.11
C ASP A 76 3.68 -11.64 7.38
N ILE A 77 4.69 -12.12 8.13
CA ILE A 77 4.51 -12.97 9.32
C ILE A 77 3.62 -12.34 10.39
N TYR A 78 3.53 -11.00 10.43
CA TYR A 78 2.59 -10.30 11.29
C TYR A 78 1.16 -10.84 11.14
N PHE A 79 0.71 -11.10 9.91
CA PHE A 79 -0.66 -11.55 9.63
C PHE A 79 -0.90 -13.03 9.94
N ALA A 80 0.16 -13.83 10.21
CA ALA A 80 -0.01 -15.20 10.69
C ALA A 80 -0.60 -15.24 12.12
N GLY A 81 -0.31 -14.22 12.93
CA GLY A 81 -0.88 -14.04 14.27
C GLY A 81 -1.99 -12.99 14.34
N ASN A 82 -2.18 -12.20 13.29
CA ASN A 82 -3.13 -11.08 13.24
C ASN A 82 -3.90 -11.12 11.92
N PRO A 83 -4.88 -12.03 11.75
CA PRO A 83 -5.63 -12.16 10.51
C PRO A 83 -6.45 -10.89 10.20
N VAL A 84 -6.57 -10.57 8.92
CA VAL A 84 -7.46 -9.52 8.43
C VAL A 84 -8.86 -10.13 8.29
N VAL A 85 -9.69 -9.95 9.31
CA VAL A 85 -11.09 -10.42 9.39
C VAL A 85 -12.02 -9.29 9.80
#